data_AF-A0A3F2RGN8-F1
#
_entry.id   AF-A0A3F2RGN8-F1
#
_cell.length_a   1.000
_cell.length_b   1.000
_cell.length_c   1.000
_cell.angle_alpha   90.00
_cell.angle_beta   90.00
_cell.angle_gamma   90.00
#
_symmetry.space_group_name_H-M   'P 1'
#
loop_
_entity.id
_entity.type
_entity.pdbx_description
1 polymer ?
#
loop_
_entity_poly.entity_id
_entity_poly.type
_entity_poly.pdbx_seq_one_letter_code
_entity_poly.pdbx_strand_id
1 'polypeptide(L)'
;MASSVVHRRLQRSFLLAIRLQSLITSSHVCQSRHFASSRSFLPFLRFATIQPPRGQLTPQDFRFKALLVVNTASKCSHAMQLKGMQALYEKYSERGLIVLAVPSNDFAGQEPGPADEILEKYTSDKFGVTFPIAEKAVVSGDQAHPFFKRIADKYSASVAPT
;
A
#
# COMPACT_ATOMS: atom_id res chain seq x y z
N MET A 1 22.81 -42.79 -77.46
CA MET A 1 21.55 -42.33 -78.08
C MET A 1 20.98 -41.24 -77.21
N ALA A 2 21.05 -40.00 -77.70
CA ALA A 2 20.52 -38.81 -77.07
C ALA A 2 19.00 -38.69 -77.31
N SER A 3 18.39 -37.70 -76.65
CA SER A 3 17.12 -37.08 -77.04
C SER A 3 15.84 -37.82 -76.65
N SER A 4 15.37 -37.59 -75.43
CA SER A 4 14.00 -37.11 -75.23
C SER A 4 13.82 -36.60 -73.80
N VAL A 5 12.93 -35.62 -73.65
CA VAL A 5 12.45 -35.08 -72.37
C VAL A 5 13.37 -34.05 -71.70
N VAL A 6 13.91 -33.15 -72.52
CA VAL A 6 14.19 -31.74 -72.18
C VAL A 6 12.89 -30.94 -71.91
N HIS A 7 11.79 -31.61 -71.54
CA HIS A 7 10.43 -31.04 -71.46
C HIS A 7 9.73 -31.27 -70.11
N ARG A 8 10.48 -31.50 -69.04
CA ARG A 8 9.99 -31.39 -67.65
C ARG A 8 10.82 -30.41 -66.82
N ARG A 9 11.39 -29.39 -67.47
CA ARG A 9 12.11 -28.27 -66.84
C ARG A 9 11.24 -27.00 -66.69
N LEU A 10 9.91 -27.15 -66.58
CA LEU A 10 9.00 -25.99 -66.48
C LEU A 10 7.69 -26.32 -65.75
N GLN A 11 7.74 -27.18 -64.73
CA GLN A 11 6.71 -27.16 -63.69
C GLN A 11 7.34 -27.08 -62.31
N ARG A 12 7.48 -25.82 -61.86
CA ARG A 12 7.02 -25.36 -60.54
C ARG A 12 7.78 -26.06 -59.39
N SER A 13 9.00 -25.67 -59.04
CA SER A 13 9.36 -24.32 -58.57
C SER A 13 8.28 -23.70 -57.68
N PHE A 14 7.84 -24.37 -56.60
CA PHE A 14 7.05 -23.72 -55.51
C PHE A 14 6.99 -24.49 -54.17
N LEU A 15 7.87 -25.46 -53.92
CA LEU A 15 7.92 -26.19 -52.64
C LEU A 15 9.33 -26.22 -52.03
N LEU A 16 10.09 -25.15 -52.26
CA LEU A 16 11.39 -24.90 -51.63
C LEU A 16 11.26 -23.71 -50.66
N ALA A 17 10.44 -23.87 -49.63
CA ALA A 17 10.46 -23.07 -48.40
C ALA A 17 9.47 -23.73 -47.43
N ILE A 18 9.72 -23.62 -46.13
CA ILE A 18 8.93 -24.24 -45.05
C ILE A 18 9.27 -25.72 -44.81
N ARG A 19 10.51 -26.00 -44.39
CA ARG A 19 10.84 -27.07 -43.42
C ARG A 19 12.20 -26.84 -42.76
N LEU A 20 12.50 -25.61 -42.33
CA LEU A 20 13.70 -25.35 -41.52
C LEU A 20 13.49 -24.14 -40.61
N GLN A 21 12.68 -24.30 -39.56
CA GLN A 21 12.69 -23.45 -38.35
C GLN A 21 11.68 -24.02 -37.34
N SER A 22 12.11 -25.01 -36.57
CA SER A 22 11.45 -25.34 -35.30
C SER A 22 12.49 -25.74 -34.23
N LEU A 23 13.65 -25.08 -34.28
CA LEU A 23 14.64 -25.06 -33.21
C LEU A 23 14.72 -23.63 -32.67
N ILE A 24 13.67 -23.15 -32.01
CA ILE A 24 13.75 -21.96 -31.16
C ILE A 24 12.92 -22.24 -29.90
N THR A 25 13.66 -22.57 -28.84
CA THR A 25 13.36 -22.34 -27.42
C THR A 25 11.97 -22.68 -26.93
N SER A 26 11.84 -23.81 -26.23
CA SER A 26 10.85 -23.93 -25.15
C SER A 26 11.30 -22.99 -24.04
N SER A 27 11.02 -21.71 -24.21
CA SER A 27 10.96 -20.77 -23.11
C SER A 27 9.93 -21.34 -22.17
N HIS A 28 10.35 -21.67 -20.95
CA HIS A 28 9.45 -21.71 -19.82
C HIS A 28 8.62 -20.44 -19.89
N VAL A 29 7.37 -20.58 -20.36
CA VAL A 29 6.34 -19.59 -20.14
C VAL A 29 6.17 -19.62 -18.63
N CYS A 30 6.94 -18.77 -17.95
CA CYS A 30 6.61 -18.29 -16.63
C CYS A 30 5.24 -17.66 -16.82
N GLN A 31 4.19 -18.46 -16.60
CA GLN A 31 2.85 -17.96 -16.47
C GLN A 31 2.95 -16.90 -15.39
N SER A 32 2.91 -15.64 -15.84
CA SER A 32 2.60 -14.49 -15.03
C SER A 32 1.29 -14.85 -14.35
N ARG A 33 1.41 -15.37 -13.11
CA ARG A 33 0.28 -15.51 -12.23
C ARG A 33 -0.30 -14.11 -12.16
N HIS A 34 -1.46 -13.94 -12.78
CA HIS A 34 -2.27 -12.76 -12.56
C HIS A 34 -2.37 -12.63 -11.04
N PHE A 35 -1.71 -11.61 -10.51
CA PHE A 35 -1.84 -11.25 -9.11
C PHE A 35 -3.30 -10.81 -9.00
N ALA A 36 -4.15 -11.77 -8.62
CA ALA A 36 -5.56 -11.53 -8.41
C ALA A 36 -5.65 -10.30 -7.52
N SER A 37 -6.37 -9.28 -8.01
CA SER A 37 -6.56 -8.00 -7.34
C SER A 37 -7.09 -8.28 -5.94
N SER A 38 -6.17 -8.33 -4.96
CA SER A 38 -6.51 -8.27 -3.56
C SER A 38 -7.34 -7.02 -3.42
N ARG A 39 -8.58 -7.15 -2.92
CA ARG A 39 -9.44 -6.03 -2.58
C ARG A 39 -8.62 -5.12 -1.65
N SER A 40 -7.99 -4.11 -2.26
CA SER A 40 -6.93 -3.36 -1.63
C SER A 40 -7.56 -2.37 -0.68
N PHE A 41 -6.91 -2.13 0.45
CA PHE A 41 -7.30 -1.07 1.39
C PHE A 41 -7.00 0.32 0.82
N LEU A 42 -6.25 0.39 -0.29
CA LEU A 42 -5.79 1.60 -0.93
C LEU A 42 -6.91 2.63 -1.13
N PRO A 43 -8.06 2.38 -1.80
CA PRO A 43 -9.07 3.43 -1.99
C PRO A 43 -9.58 4.08 -0.69
N PHE A 44 -9.50 3.38 0.44
CA PHE A 44 -9.98 3.86 1.74
C PHE A 44 -8.88 4.45 2.63
N LEU A 45 -7.61 4.30 2.26
CA LEU A 45 -6.47 4.88 2.97
C LEU A 45 -6.28 6.34 2.57
N ARG A 46 -7.16 7.19 3.10
CA ARG A 46 -7.18 8.62 2.85
C ARG A 46 -7.38 9.36 4.16
N PHE A 47 -6.44 10.21 4.55
CA PHE A 47 -6.54 11.02 5.76
C PHE A 47 -6.10 12.44 5.46
N ALA A 48 -6.71 13.45 6.07
CA ALA A 48 -6.08 14.78 6.11
C ALA A 48 -4.92 14.76 7.12
N THR A 49 -3.90 15.59 6.92
CA THR A 49 -2.77 15.73 7.86
C THR A 49 -2.83 17.06 8.60
N ILE A 50 -2.47 17.04 9.89
CA ILE A 50 -2.33 18.25 10.70
C ILE A 50 -0.94 18.88 10.58
N GLN A 51 0.04 18.14 10.05
CA GLN A 51 1.40 18.63 9.86
C GLN A 51 1.49 19.55 8.63
N PRO A 52 2.28 20.64 8.68
CA PRO A 52 2.57 21.46 7.51
C PRO A 52 3.48 20.75 6.47
N PRO A 53 3.27 20.97 5.16
CA PRO A 53 2.10 21.62 4.58
C PRO A 53 0.85 20.75 4.77
N ARG A 54 -0.27 21.37 5.17
CA ARG A 54 -1.54 20.66 5.32
C ARG A 54 -1.99 20.11 3.97
N GLY A 55 -2.67 18.97 4.00
CA GLY A 55 -3.13 18.30 2.79
C GLY A 55 -3.74 16.94 3.08
N GLN A 56 -3.82 16.10 2.06
CA GLN A 56 -4.29 14.73 2.19
C GLN A 56 -3.14 13.73 2.04
N LEU A 57 -3.07 12.80 2.98
CA LEU A 57 -2.37 11.55 2.87
C LEU A 57 -3.24 10.59 2.06
N THR A 58 -2.72 10.16 0.93
CA THR A 58 -3.39 9.32 -0.04
C THR A 58 -2.66 7.99 -0.19
N PRO A 59 -3.25 7.01 -0.89
CA PRO A 59 -2.60 5.70 -1.07
C PRO A 59 -1.29 5.80 -1.87
N GLN A 60 -1.11 6.86 -2.64
CA GLN A 60 0.09 7.10 -3.43
C GLN A 60 1.30 7.38 -2.53
N ASP A 61 1.10 8.09 -1.42
CA ASP A 61 2.15 8.46 -0.45
C ASP A 61 2.76 7.23 0.25
N PHE A 62 1.99 6.13 0.28
CA PHE A 62 2.33 4.87 0.95
C PHE A 62 2.63 3.73 -0.04
N ARG A 63 2.74 3.99 -1.34
CA ARG A 63 3.03 2.93 -2.33
C ARG A 63 4.35 2.24 -2.05
N PHE A 64 4.33 0.90 -2.09
CA PHE A 64 5.49 0.03 -1.86
C PHE A 64 6.13 0.16 -0.48
N LYS A 65 5.39 0.71 0.50
CA LYS A 65 5.83 0.88 1.89
C LYS A 65 5.04 -0.07 2.79
N ALA A 66 5.69 -0.52 3.86
CA ALA A 66 5.00 -1.16 4.97
C ALA A 66 4.34 -0.07 5.80
N LEU A 67 3.04 -0.19 6.07
CA LEU A 67 2.28 0.83 6.78
C LEU A 67 1.75 0.30 8.11
N LEU A 68 2.10 0.98 9.19
CA LEU A 68 1.57 0.80 10.53
C LEU A 68 0.63 1.97 10.85
N VAL A 69 -0.69 1.74 10.80
CA VAL A 69 -1.69 2.74 11.16
C VAL A 69 -2.12 2.51 12.60
N VAL A 70 -2.08 3.55 13.43
CA VAL A 70 -2.34 3.44 14.87
C VAL A 70 -3.31 4.53 15.29
N ASN A 71 -4.42 4.15 15.92
CA ASN A 71 -5.27 5.12 16.60
C ASN A 71 -4.57 5.57 17.88
N THR A 72 -4.48 6.88 18.12
CA THR A 72 -3.68 7.45 19.21
C THR A 72 -4.48 8.46 20.05
N ALA A 73 -4.05 8.65 21.29
CA ALA A 73 -4.58 9.68 22.19
C ALA A 73 -3.48 10.21 23.13
N SER A 74 -3.28 11.54 23.21
CA SER A 74 -2.21 12.19 23.97
C SER A 74 -2.39 12.10 25.49
N LYS A 75 -3.64 11.97 25.97
CA LYS A 75 -3.98 11.83 27.39
C LYS A 75 -4.20 10.36 27.80
N CYS A 76 -3.78 9.40 26.98
CA CYS A 76 -3.87 7.97 27.30
C CYS A 76 -2.71 7.53 28.20
N SER A 77 -2.97 6.58 29.13
CA SER A 77 -1.92 5.93 29.93
C SER A 77 -0.88 5.21 29.06
N HIS A 78 -1.27 4.81 27.84
CA HIS A 78 -0.40 4.17 26.86
C HIS A 78 0.29 5.17 25.92
N ALA A 79 0.10 6.49 26.07
CA ALA A 79 0.67 7.49 25.15
C ALA A 79 2.21 7.41 25.06
N MET A 80 2.89 6.87 26.09
CA MET A 80 4.33 6.61 26.04
C MET A 80 4.75 5.62 24.94
N GLN A 81 3.82 4.81 24.41
CA GLN A 81 4.06 3.94 23.25
C GLN A 81 4.42 4.75 21.99
N LEU A 82 4.05 6.03 21.90
CA LEU A 82 4.49 6.93 20.82
C LEU A 82 6.02 6.96 20.69
N LYS A 83 6.76 6.92 21.80
CA LYS A 83 8.24 6.83 21.76
C LYS A 83 8.75 5.53 21.17
N GLY A 84 8.11 4.41 21.53
CA GLY A 84 8.46 3.10 20.97
C GLY A 84 8.21 3.05 19.46
N MET A 85 7.10 3.63 19.01
CA MET A 85 6.78 3.74 17.59
C MET A 85 7.72 4.71 16.86
N GLN A 86 8.14 5.80 17.51
CA GLN A 86 9.14 6.71 16.99
C GLN A 86 10.48 5.98 16.78
N ALA A 87 10.93 5.19 17.76
CA ALA A 87 12.14 4.38 17.62
C ALA A 87 12.03 3.33 16.49
N LEU A 88 10.87 2.70 16.31
CA LEU A 88 10.61 1.81 15.17
C LEU A 88 10.68 2.57 13.84
N TYR A 89 10.08 3.76 13.79
CA TYR A 89 10.07 4.59 12.59
C TYR A 89 11.48 5.05 12.21
N GLU A 90 12.27 5.54 13.17
CA GLU A 90 13.68 5.90 12.95
C GLU A 90 14.49 4.72 12.42
N LYS A 91 14.29 3.52 12.98
CA LYS A 91 15.05 2.33 12.59
C LYS A 91 14.70 1.78 11.20
N TYR A 92 13.45 1.92 10.77
CA TYR A 92 12.94 1.22 9.58
C TYR A 92 12.36 2.13 8.50
N SER A 93 12.29 3.44 8.69
CA SER A 93 11.73 4.39 7.71
C SER A 93 12.48 4.38 6.38
N GLU A 94 13.82 4.37 6.41
CA GLU A 94 14.67 4.24 5.22
C GLU A 94 14.46 2.90 4.49
N ARG A 95 13.96 1.88 5.20
CA ARG A 95 13.63 0.56 4.65
C ARG A 95 12.16 0.46 4.20
N GLY A 96 11.44 1.57 4.21
CA GLY A 96 10.06 1.66 3.72
C GLY A 96 8.98 1.44 4.78
N LEU A 97 9.28 1.49 6.09
CA LEU A 97 8.24 1.57 7.11
C LEU A 97 7.67 2.99 7.19
N ILE A 98 6.33 3.11 7.24
CA ILE A 98 5.66 4.32 7.70
C ILE A 98 4.80 3.99 8.90
N VAL A 99 4.93 4.79 9.94
CA VAL A 99 3.98 4.86 11.04
C VAL A 99 3.03 6.04 10.78
N LEU A 100 1.73 5.83 10.90
CA LEU A 100 0.72 6.87 10.77
C LEU A 100 -0.07 6.93 12.08
N ALA A 101 0.08 8.01 12.83
CA ALA A 101 -0.80 8.30 13.96
C ALA A 101 -2.14 8.84 13.45
N VAL A 102 -3.23 8.29 13.98
CA VAL A 102 -4.59 8.76 13.77
C VAL A 102 -5.16 9.15 15.14
N PRO A 103 -5.04 10.43 15.54
CA PRO A 103 -5.59 10.90 16.80
C PRO A 103 -7.11 10.66 16.85
N SER A 104 -7.62 10.20 17.99
CA SER A 104 -9.06 9.99 18.17
C SER A 104 -9.52 10.26 19.59
N ASN A 105 -10.72 10.83 19.71
CA ASN A 105 -11.34 11.14 21.01
C ASN A 105 -12.36 10.07 21.46
N ASP A 106 -12.55 9.02 20.67
CA ASP A 106 -13.61 8.02 20.87
C ASP A 106 -13.43 7.22 22.17
N PHE A 107 -12.18 7.09 22.64
CA PHE A 107 -11.84 6.33 23.84
C PHE A 107 -11.67 7.25 25.05
N ALA A 108 -12.73 7.32 25.87
CA ALA A 108 -12.75 8.06 27.14
C ALA A 108 -12.35 9.55 27.03
N GLY A 109 -12.55 10.18 25.85
CA GLY A 109 -12.30 11.61 25.68
C GLY A 109 -10.83 12.02 25.82
N GLN A 110 -9.89 11.13 25.49
CA GLN A 110 -8.45 11.32 25.75
C GLN A 110 -7.71 12.17 24.69
N GLU A 111 -8.40 12.68 23.67
CA GLU A 111 -7.85 13.59 22.65
C GLU A 111 -8.82 14.76 22.34
N PRO A 112 -9.17 15.61 23.33
CA PRO A 112 -10.22 16.61 23.17
C PRO A 112 -9.78 17.84 22.35
N GLY A 113 -8.47 18.13 22.30
CA GLY A 113 -7.93 19.36 21.74
C GLY A 113 -8.11 19.53 20.21
N PRO A 114 -7.94 20.76 19.70
CA PRO A 114 -7.89 21.04 18.26
C PRO A 114 -6.60 20.51 17.63
N ALA A 115 -6.55 20.53 16.29
CA ALA A 115 -5.41 20.01 15.51
C ALA A 115 -4.05 20.58 15.94
N ASP A 116 -3.99 21.88 16.25
CA ASP A 116 -2.72 22.54 16.62
C ASP A 116 -2.22 22.10 18.00
N GLU A 117 -3.13 21.94 18.97
CA GLU A 117 -2.79 21.40 20.30
C GLU A 117 -2.36 19.94 20.21
N ILE A 118 -3.00 19.14 19.35
CA ILE A 118 -2.59 17.76 19.10
C ILE A 118 -1.19 17.73 18.50
N LEU A 119 -0.94 18.54 17.47
CA LEU A 119 0.36 18.62 16.82
C LEU A 119 1.45 18.98 17.85
N GLU A 120 1.25 20.07 18.60
CA GLU A 120 2.18 20.54 19.63
C GLU A 120 2.53 19.43 20.63
N LYS A 121 1.51 18.72 21.15
CA LYS A 121 1.73 17.63 22.09
C LYS A 121 2.54 16.50 21.49
N TYR A 122 2.18 16.04 20.29
CA TYR A 122 2.83 14.89 19.65
C TYR A 122 4.29 15.20 19.31
N THR A 123 4.59 16.44 18.90
CA THR A 123 5.96 16.88 18.58
C THR A 123 6.75 17.38 19.78
N SER A 124 6.13 17.51 20.96
CA SER A 124 6.82 17.96 22.18
C SER A 124 7.94 16.99 22.60
N ASP A 125 8.87 17.48 23.42
CA ASP A 125 9.96 16.67 24.01
C ASP A 125 9.45 15.43 24.77
N LYS A 126 8.19 15.46 25.21
CA LYS A 126 7.55 14.32 25.85
C LYS A 126 7.39 13.14 24.90
N PHE A 127 7.07 13.34 23.63
CA PHE A 127 6.79 12.25 22.69
C PHE A 127 7.75 12.22 21.49
N GLY A 128 8.15 13.38 20.96
CA GLY A 128 9.14 13.50 19.88
C GLY A 128 8.71 12.86 18.57
N VAL A 129 7.41 12.84 18.26
CA VAL A 129 6.89 12.20 17.05
C VAL A 129 7.33 12.97 15.81
N THR A 130 7.96 12.28 14.86
CA THR A 130 8.31 12.83 13.54
C THR A 130 7.62 12.13 12.38
N PHE A 131 6.98 10.98 12.62
CA PHE A 131 6.17 10.30 11.61
C PHE A 131 4.85 11.04 11.32
N PRO A 132 4.17 10.73 10.19
CA PRO A 132 2.91 11.36 9.81
C PRO A 132 1.81 11.32 10.88
N ILE A 133 1.12 12.45 11.07
CA ILE A 133 -0.02 12.59 11.99
C ILE A 133 -1.25 13.05 11.20
N ALA A 134 -2.29 12.23 11.20
CA ALA A 134 -3.57 12.57 10.58
C ALA A 134 -4.36 13.61 11.39
N GLU A 135 -5.36 14.23 10.76
CA GLU A 135 -6.44 14.89 11.47
C GLU A 135 -7.17 13.94 12.40
N LYS A 136 -7.71 14.52 13.48
CA LYS A 136 -8.49 13.77 14.45
C LYS A 136 -9.68 13.11 13.77
N ALA A 137 -9.84 11.80 13.94
CA ALA A 137 -10.87 11.02 13.29
C ALA A 137 -11.70 10.23 14.29
N VAL A 138 -12.96 9.97 13.91
CA VAL A 138 -13.77 8.92 14.52
C VAL A 138 -13.26 7.59 13.97
N VAL A 139 -12.93 6.65 14.85
CA VAL A 139 -12.30 5.38 14.53
C VAL A 139 -13.12 4.17 14.98
N SER A 140 -14.09 4.34 15.88
CA SER A 140 -15.02 3.30 16.30
C SER A 140 -16.50 3.66 16.07
N GLY A 141 -17.37 2.65 16.15
CA GLY A 141 -18.81 2.78 15.96
C GLY A 141 -19.27 3.08 14.52
N ASP A 142 -20.55 3.41 14.39
CA ASP A 142 -21.21 3.55 13.09
C ASP A 142 -20.71 4.74 12.25
N GLN A 143 -20.04 5.71 12.87
CA GLN A 143 -19.46 6.87 12.19
C GLN A 143 -17.95 6.75 11.99
N ALA A 144 -17.37 5.58 12.27
CA ALA A 144 -15.95 5.32 12.06
C ALA A 144 -15.51 5.65 10.63
N HIS A 145 -14.30 6.19 10.53
CA HIS A 145 -13.65 6.52 9.27
C HIS A 145 -13.63 5.28 8.34
N PRO A 146 -13.86 5.44 7.01
CA PRO A 146 -13.98 4.32 6.08
C PRO A 146 -12.82 3.32 6.12
N PHE A 147 -11.61 3.80 6.42
CA PHE A 147 -10.44 2.94 6.64
C PHE A 147 -10.70 1.90 7.76
N PHE A 148 -11.10 2.33 8.95
CA PHE A 148 -11.27 1.43 10.10
C PHE A 148 -12.45 0.49 9.91
N LYS A 149 -13.56 0.96 9.34
CA LYS A 149 -14.69 0.08 8.94
C LYS A 149 -14.22 -1.02 8.01
N ARG A 150 -13.43 -0.67 6.98
CA ARG A 150 -12.91 -1.65 6.03
C ARG A 150 -11.95 -2.66 6.65
N ILE A 151 -11.15 -2.24 7.64
CA ILE A 151 -10.26 -3.14 8.39
C ILE A 151 -11.09 -4.11 9.23
N ALA A 152 -12.12 -3.62 9.93
CA ALA A 152 -13.03 -4.46 10.72
C ALA A 152 -13.73 -5.51 9.83
N ASP A 153 -14.27 -5.09 8.69
CA ASP A 153 -14.95 -5.97 7.73
C ASP A 153 -14.03 -7.06 7.18
N LYS A 154 -12.75 -6.74 6.96
CA LYS A 154 -11.79 -7.64 6.30
C LYS A 154 -11.08 -8.58 7.26
N TYR A 155 -10.75 -8.12 8.47
CA TYR A 155 -9.89 -8.83 9.42
C TYR A 155 -10.56 -9.16 10.75
N SER A 156 -11.85 -8.85 10.90
CA SER A 156 -12.68 -8.91 12.11
C SER A 156 -12.61 -7.68 13.01
N ALA A 157 -13.65 -7.50 13.84
CA ALA A 157 -13.80 -6.39 14.76
C ALA A 157 -12.64 -6.29 15.76
N SER A 158 -11.99 -7.41 16.15
CA SER A 158 -10.88 -7.38 17.10
C SER A 158 -9.61 -6.72 16.58
N VAL A 159 -9.53 -6.45 15.27
CA VAL A 159 -8.38 -5.80 14.63
C VAL A 159 -8.61 -4.31 14.40
N ALA A 160 -9.86 -3.85 14.42
CA ALA A 160 -10.21 -2.45 14.33
C ALA A 160 -10.48 -1.87 15.73
N PRO A 161 -10.37 -0.55 15.92
CA PRO A 161 -10.84 0.09 17.13
C PRO A 161 -12.36 -0.14 17.29
N THR A 162 -12.78 -0.67 18.44
CA THR A 162 -14.19 -0.99 18.76
C THR A 162 -14.69 -0.16 19.92
#